data_AF-A0A957CZ88-F1
#
_entry.id   AF-A0A957CZ88-F1
#
_cell.length_a   1.000
_cell.length_b   1.000
_cell.length_c   1.000
_cell.angle_alpha   90.00
_cell.angle_beta   90.00
_cell.angle_gamma   90.00
#
_symmetry.space_group_name_H-M   'P 1'
#
loop_
_entity.id
_entity.type
_entity.pdbx_description
1 polymer ?
#
loop_
_entity_poly.entity_id
_entity_poly.type
_entity_poly.pdbx_seq_one_letter_code
_entity_poly.pdbx_strand_id
1 'polypeptide(L)'
;MLTRILHNSDQLHSFFNELGLDLTLPQQQHMLNMADALLVCEDTKTLAALQRQFVQAPDASNMADFLRISPWQAHDVRDALRICQVSRLLASVKQSDTLPHIYINMDDSLGEKDKATRHIQVVDWHYDHSESTKNKPRYKNAFCYLVCTMRVGTQTATVDIRLYLREKTVRRLNRKRGKKNRLPFRSKYRIARTILEQLRPLLPKGWKVVVQFDSWYASARLIKYCRRHSWHVTCGLKCNRLLSGKRVDKHAQELRHKWYTKVVVTTTDGINPSIMCDGGMAV
;
A
#
# COMPACT_ATOMS: atom_id res chain seq x y z
N MET A 1 19.06 -25.30 -11.52
CA MET A 1 17.65 -25.02 -11.18
C MET A 1 16.80 -25.94 -12.03
N LEU A 2 16.00 -26.82 -11.43
CA LEU A 2 15.09 -27.69 -12.19
C LEU A 2 13.97 -26.81 -12.77
N THR A 3 13.70 -26.89 -14.07
CA THR A 3 12.49 -26.35 -14.70
C THR A 3 11.27 -27.00 -14.07
N ARG A 4 10.31 -26.20 -13.58
CA ARG A 4 9.19 -26.68 -12.76
C ARG A 4 7.82 -26.53 -13.43
N ILE A 5 7.71 -25.67 -14.44
CA ILE A 5 6.42 -25.35 -15.08
C ILE A 5 6.35 -26.06 -16.44
N LEU A 6 5.55 -27.12 -16.49
CA LEU A 6 5.18 -27.82 -17.73
C LEU A 6 3.97 -27.14 -18.40
N HIS A 7 2.96 -26.81 -17.59
CA HIS A 7 1.74 -26.09 -17.98
C HIS A 7 1.41 -25.04 -16.91
N ASN A 8 0.67 -23.99 -17.29
CA ASN A 8 0.20 -23.00 -16.33
C ASN A 8 -0.81 -23.60 -15.34
N SER A 9 -0.91 -23.00 -14.14
CA SER A 9 -1.88 -23.44 -13.13
C SER A 9 -3.33 -23.13 -13.55
N ASP A 10 -4.20 -24.15 -13.54
CA ASP A 10 -5.64 -23.99 -13.79
C ASP A 10 -6.31 -23.07 -12.77
N GLN A 11 -5.87 -23.11 -11.52
CA GLN A 11 -6.36 -22.22 -10.46
C GLN A 11 -5.99 -20.76 -10.74
N LEU A 12 -4.76 -20.53 -11.20
CA LEU A 12 -4.30 -19.19 -11.57
C LEU A 12 -5.04 -18.68 -12.82
N HIS A 13 -5.24 -19.54 -13.81
CA HIS A 13 -6.04 -19.24 -15.00
C HIS A 13 -7.48 -18.85 -14.63
N SER A 14 -8.14 -19.66 -13.79
CA SER A 14 -9.48 -19.38 -13.29
C SER A 14 -9.55 -18.05 -12.55
N PHE A 15 -8.58 -17.78 -11.67
CA PHE A 15 -8.48 -16.51 -10.96
C PHE A 15 -8.35 -15.31 -11.90
N PHE A 16 -7.49 -15.40 -12.93
CA PHE A 16 -7.34 -14.30 -13.89
C PHE A 16 -8.57 -14.09 -14.77
N ASN A 17 -9.29 -15.15 -15.11
CA ASN A 17 -10.57 -15.04 -15.82
C ASN A 17 -11.63 -14.33 -14.97
N GLU A 18 -11.67 -14.60 -13.66
CA GLU A 18 -12.56 -13.90 -12.72
C GLU A 18 -12.25 -12.40 -12.61
N LEU A 19 -11.03 -11.96 -12.92
CA LEU A 19 -10.70 -10.53 -12.94
C LEU A 19 -11.36 -9.78 -14.10
N GLY A 20 -11.82 -10.47 -15.14
CA GLY A 20 -12.52 -9.86 -16.27
C GLY A 20 -11.69 -8.80 -17.02
N LEU A 21 -10.38 -9.03 -17.14
CA LEU A 21 -9.48 -8.08 -17.81
C LEU A 21 -9.65 -8.15 -19.33
N ASP A 22 -9.76 -6.98 -19.96
CA ASP A 22 -9.77 -6.87 -21.43
C ASP A 22 -8.35 -7.03 -21.98
N LEU A 23 -7.90 -8.29 -22.00
CA LEU A 23 -6.60 -8.71 -22.50
C LEU A 23 -6.80 -9.63 -23.69
N THR A 24 -5.99 -9.43 -24.73
CA THR A 24 -5.89 -10.37 -25.85
C THR A 24 -5.34 -11.73 -25.38
N LEU A 25 -5.59 -12.81 -26.12
CA LEU A 25 -5.08 -14.14 -25.80
C LEU A 25 -3.55 -14.17 -25.54
N PRO A 26 -2.70 -13.51 -26.38
CA PRO A 26 -1.27 -13.42 -26.08
C PRO A 26 -0.95 -12.70 -24.76
N GLN A 27 -1.69 -11.63 -24.43
CA GLN A 27 -1.48 -10.90 -23.19
C GLN A 27 -1.86 -11.73 -21.96
N GLN A 28 -2.96 -12.47 -22.03
CA GLN A 28 -3.38 -13.39 -20.99
C GLN A 28 -2.31 -14.46 -20.76
N GLN A 29 -1.80 -15.06 -21.83
CA GLN A 29 -0.74 -16.07 -21.75
C GLN A 29 0.54 -15.52 -21.10
N HIS A 30 0.98 -14.31 -21.48
CA HIS A 30 2.16 -13.70 -20.88
C HIS A 30 1.96 -13.32 -19.41
N MET A 31 0.77 -12.85 -19.05
CA MET A 31 0.40 -12.57 -17.66
C MET A 31 0.46 -13.84 -16.81
N LEU A 32 -0.14 -14.94 -17.30
CA LEU A 32 -0.13 -16.25 -16.64
C LEU A 32 1.29 -16.76 -16.45
N ASN A 33 2.08 -16.75 -17.51
CA ASN A 33 3.49 -17.16 -17.45
C ASN A 33 4.26 -16.34 -16.42
N MET A 34 4.04 -15.03 -16.37
CA MET A 34 4.73 -14.19 -15.41
C MET A 34 4.33 -14.50 -13.97
N ALA A 35 3.03 -14.66 -13.72
CA ALA A 35 2.51 -14.92 -12.38
C ALA A 35 2.91 -16.32 -11.88
N ASP A 36 2.79 -17.37 -12.69
CA ASP A 36 3.25 -18.71 -12.32
C ASP A 36 4.76 -18.73 -12.01
N ALA A 37 5.57 -18.11 -12.86
CA ALA A 37 7.01 -18.04 -12.62
C ALA A 37 7.34 -17.26 -11.35
N LEU A 38 6.61 -16.19 -11.03
CA LEU A 38 6.80 -15.43 -9.79
C LEU A 38 6.45 -16.25 -8.55
N LEU A 39 5.44 -17.12 -8.63
CA LEU A 39 5.02 -18.00 -7.54
C LEU A 39 6.00 -19.17 -7.33
N VAL A 40 6.54 -19.73 -8.42
CA VAL A 40 7.38 -20.93 -8.38
C VAL A 40 8.88 -20.62 -8.21
N CYS A 41 9.35 -19.47 -8.71
CA CYS A 41 10.77 -19.12 -8.66
C CYS A 41 11.23 -18.79 -7.24
N GLU A 42 12.01 -19.69 -6.63
CA GLU A 42 12.65 -19.50 -5.33
C GLU A 42 13.87 -18.56 -5.40
N ASP A 43 14.52 -18.46 -6.56
CA ASP A 43 15.70 -17.62 -6.78
C ASP A 43 15.37 -16.12 -6.81
N THR A 44 16.43 -15.30 -6.97
CA THR A 44 16.30 -13.90 -7.35
C THR A 44 15.47 -13.78 -8.63
N LYS A 45 14.30 -13.16 -8.51
CA LYS A 45 13.25 -13.04 -9.54
C LYS A 45 13.62 -12.09 -10.68
N THR A 46 14.73 -12.37 -11.37
CA THR A 46 15.11 -11.74 -12.63
C THR A 46 14.30 -12.33 -13.78
N LEU A 47 14.10 -11.60 -14.88
CA LEU A 47 13.33 -12.12 -16.03
C LEU A 47 13.93 -13.43 -16.58
N ALA A 48 15.26 -13.54 -16.64
CA ALA A 48 15.92 -14.78 -17.03
C ALA A 48 15.68 -15.92 -16.03
N ALA A 49 15.66 -15.65 -14.72
CA ALA A 49 15.33 -16.66 -13.72
C ALA A 49 13.86 -17.12 -13.81
N LEU A 50 12.93 -16.19 -14.04
CA LEU A 50 11.51 -16.51 -14.26
C LEU A 50 11.31 -17.35 -15.52
N GLN A 51 11.99 -16.98 -16.60
CA GLN A 51 11.96 -17.71 -17.87
C GLN A 51 12.44 -19.16 -17.72
N ARG A 52 13.52 -19.36 -16.96
CA ARG A 52 14.08 -20.70 -16.68
C ARG A 52 13.16 -21.60 -15.84
N GLN A 53 12.02 -21.11 -15.35
CA GLN A 53 11.03 -21.98 -14.71
C GLN A 53 10.26 -22.84 -15.71
N PHE A 54 10.17 -22.43 -16.97
CA PHE A 54 9.36 -23.11 -17.99
C PHE A 54 10.16 -24.15 -18.77
N VAL A 55 9.59 -25.35 -18.92
CA VAL A 55 10.16 -26.41 -19.75
C VAL A 55 10.24 -25.98 -21.22
N GLN A 56 9.23 -25.28 -21.72
CA GLN A 56 9.21 -24.76 -23.09
C GLN A 56 10.21 -23.62 -23.35
N ALA A 57 10.83 -23.08 -22.29
CA ALA A 57 11.86 -22.05 -22.35
C ALA A 57 11.51 -20.86 -23.29
N PRO A 58 10.40 -20.13 -23.05
CA PRO A 58 10.02 -18.99 -23.88
C PRO A 58 11.11 -17.92 -23.88
N ASP A 59 11.21 -17.06 -24.90
CA ASP A 59 12.22 -16.00 -24.89
C ASP A 59 11.97 -15.00 -23.74
N ALA A 60 13.01 -14.72 -22.96
CA ALA A 60 12.97 -13.74 -21.87
C ALA A 60 12.66 -12.31 -22.38
N SER A 61 12.96 -12.02 -23.65
CA SER A 61 12.58 -10.76 -24.29
C SER A 61 11.06 -10.55 -24.31
N ASN A 62 10.28 -11.62 -24.50
CA ASN A 62 8.82 -11.57 -24.50
C ASN A 62 8.26 -11.15 -23.13
N MET A 63 8.87 -11.59 -22.03
CA MET A 63 8.48 -11.15 -20.69
C MET A 63 8.79 -9.67 -20.46
N ALA A 64 9.94 -9.20 -20.97
CA ALA A 64 10.31 -7.78 -20.90
C ALA A 64 9.34 -6.92 -21.72
N ASP A 65 8.97 -7.38 -22.92
CA ASP A 65 8.07 -6.66 -23.82
C ASP A 65 6.63 -6.68 -23.31
N PHE A 66 6.19 -7.76 -22.69
CA PHE A 66 4.93 -7.79 -21.95
C PHE A 66 4.85 -6.68 -20.89
N LEU A 67 5.94 -6.44 -20.14
CA LEU A 67 5.96 -5.38 -19.12
C LEU A 67 6.18 -3.97 -19.68
N ARG A 68 6.80 -3.86 -20.87
CA ARG A 68 7.33 -2.59 -21.39
C ARG A 68 6.48 -1.98 -22.49
N ILE A 69 6.01 -2.78 -23.44
CA ILE A 69 5.38 -2.31 -24.68
C ILE A 69 3.99 -2.90 -24.94
N SER A 70 3.63 -4.01 -24.28
CA SER A 70 2.30 -4.60 -24.44
C SER A 70 1.20 -3.62 -23.97
N PRO A 71 0.10 -3.47 -24.74
CA PRO A 71 -0.88 -2.40 -24.53
C PRO A 71 -1.91 -2.70 -23.43
N TRP A 72 -1.46 -3.08 -22.22
CA TRP A 72 -2.31 -3.17 -21.04
C TRP A 72 -1.94 -2.08 -20.03
N GLN A 73 -2.88 -1.65 -19.18
CA GLN A 73 -2.60 -0.64 -18.17
C GLN A 73 -2.59 -1.22 -16.77
N ALA A 74 -1.57 -0.84 -15.98
CA ALA A 74 -1.44 -1.28 -14.60
C ALA A 74 -2.56 -0.80 -13.66
N HIS A 75 -3.40 0.15 -14.09
CA HIS A 75 -4.56 0.57 -13.30
C HIS A 75 -5.76 -0.34 -13.53
N ASP A 76 -5.97 -0.87 -14.74
CA ASP A 76 -7.04 -1.83 -15.04
C ASP A 76 -6.89 -3.09 -14.19
N VAL A 77 -5.68 -3.67 -14.20
CA VAL A 77 -5.34 -4.84 -13.38
C VAL A 77 -5.51 -4.55 -11.89
N ARG A 78 -5.10 -3.36 -11.44
CA ARG A 78 -5.19 -2.98 -10.02
C ARG A 78 -6.63 -2.76 -9.58
N ASP A 79 -7.46 -2.18 -10.42
CA ASP A 79 -8.87 -1.93 -10.13
C ASP A 79 -9.66 -3.24 -10.08
N ALA A 80 -9.41 -4.16 -11.02
CA ALA A 80 -9.98 -5.51 -11.00
C ALA A 80 -9.54 -6.31 -9.76
N LEU A 81 -8.24 -6.29 -9.44
CA LEU A 81 -7.71 -6.93 -8.22
C LEU A 81 -8.34 -6.34 -6.96
N ARG A 82 -8.50 -5.00 -6.88
CA ARG A 82 -9.14 -4.35 -5.73
C ARG A 82 -10.57 -4.87 -5.54
N ILE A 83 -11.35 -4.92 -6.61
CA ILE A 83 -12.74 -5.42 -6.58
C ILE A 83 -12.75 -6.88 -6.12
N CYS A 84 -11.97 -7.75 -6.76
CA CYS A 84 -11.89 -9.16 -6.41
C CYS A 84 -11.51 -9.38 -4.93
N GLN A 85 -10.45 -8.72 -4.46
CA GLN A 85 -9.98 -8.88 -3.08
C GLN A 85 -10.97 -8.34 -2.05
N VAL A 86 -11.62 -7.20 -2.33
CA VAL A 86 -12.66 -6.66 -1.44
C VAL A 86 -13.84 -7.61 -1.37
N SER A 87 -14.35 -8.08 -2.51
CA SER A 87 -15.46 -9.04 -2.57
C SER A 87 -15.15 -10.33 -1.82
N ARG A 88 -13.94 -10.89 -2.00
CA ARG A 88 -13.49 -12.09 -1.27
C ARG A 88 -13.44 -11.88 0.24
N LEU A 89 -12.90 -10.74 0.69
CA LEU A 89 -12.84 -10.40 2.12
C LEU A 89 -14.24 -10.25 2.71
N LEU A 90 -15.17 -9.59 2.00
CA LEU A 90 -16.54 -9.42 2.47
C LEU A 90 -17.33 -10.73 2.51
N ALA A 91 -17.14 -11.60 1.50
CA ALA A 91 -17.77 -12.91 1.44
C ALA A 91 -17.27 -13.87 2.54
N SER A 92 -16.09 -13.63 3.10
CA SER A 92 -15.53 -14.47 4.17
C SER A 92 -16.20 -14.31 5.54
N VAL A 93 -17.03 -13.27 5.70
CA VAL A 93 -17.73 -13.00 6.95
C VAL A 93 -18.84 -14.03 7.12
N LYS A 94 -18.68 -14.92 8.11
CA LYS A 94 -19.75 -15.81 8.55
C LYS A 94 -20.88 -14.97 9.14
N GLN A 95 -22.14 -15.31 8.85
CA GLN A 95 -23.31 -14.77 9.55
C GLN A 95 -23.19 -15.13 11.04
N SER A 96 -22.65 -14.19 11.80
CA SER A 96 -22.56 -14.22 13.25
C SER A 96 -22.93 -12.81 13.70
N ASP A 97 -23.71 -12.70 14.76
CA ASP A 97 -24.48 -11.51 15.20
C ASP A 97 -23.66 -10.31 15.69
N THR A 98 -22.44 -10.12 15.18
CA THR A 98 -21.67 -8.88 15.40
C THR A 98 -21.48 -8.14 14.08
N LEU A 99 -21.92 -6.88 14.05
CA LEU A 99 -21.70 -5.98 12.91
C LEU A 99 -20.21 -5.96 12.55
N PRO A 100 -19.82 -6.36 11.34
CA PRO A 100 -18.41 -6.58 11.07
C PRO A 100 -17.66 -5.26 10.96
N HIS A 101 -16.46 -5.22 11.53
CA HIS A 101 -15.55 -4.09 11.40
C HIS A 101 -14.62 -4.29 10.20
N ILE A 102 -14.39 -3.21 9.45
CA ILE A 102 -13.39 -3.13 8.39
C ILE A 102 -12.23 -2.28 8.89
N TYR A 103 -11.03 -2.83 8.87
CA TYR A 103 -9.81 -2.07 9.11
C TYR A 103 -9.10 -1.82 7.79
N ILE A 104 -8.78 -0.57 7.50
CA ILE A 104 -8.03 -0.17 6.30
C ILE A 104 -6.71 0.40 6.76
N ASN A 105 -5.61 -0.29 6.47
CA ASN A 105 -4.26 0.17 6.82
C ASN A 105 -3.59 0.78 5.59
N MET A 106 -2.98 1.95 5.77
CA MET A 106 -2.14 2.58 4.75
C MET A 106 -0.76 2.85 5.32
N ASP A 107 0.26 2.34 4.62
CA ASP A 107 1.65 2.58 4.96
C ASP A 107 2.51 2.63 3.70
N ASP A 108 3.59 3.40 3.73
CA ASP A 108 4.56 3.41 2.64
C ASP A 108 5.84 2.68 2.97
N SER A 109 6.40 2.04 1.95
CA SER A 109 7.64 1.31 2.07
C SER A 109 8.58 1.64 0.91
N LEU A 110 9.82 1.18 1.05
CA LEU A 110 10.88 1.29 0.06
C LEU A 110 11.18 -0.09 -0.51
N GLY A 111 11.07 -0.22 -1.83
CA GLY A 111 11.57 -1.37 -2.55
C GLY A 111 13.01 -1.11 -2.96
N GLU A 112 13.95 -1.63 -2.17
CA GLU A 112 15.38 -1.45 -2.41
C GLU A 112 15.78 -2.02 -3.78
N LYS A 113 16.71 -1.32 -4.43
CA LYS A 113 17.33 -1.72 -5.68
C LYS A 113 18.83 -1.59 -5.58
N ASP A 114 19.51 -2.38 -6.41
CA ASP A 114 20.95 -2.26 -6.54
C ASP A 114 21.36 -0.81 -6.90
N LYS A 115 22.52 -0.38 -6.40
CA LYS A 115 23.00 1.00 -6.54
C LYS A 115 23.20 1.42 -8.00
N ALA A 116 23.47 0.47 -8.90
CA ALA A 116 23.60 0.73 -10.34
C ALA A 116 22.25 0.90 -11.05
N THR A 117 21.12 0.58 -10.39
CA THR A 117 19.77 0.68 -10.95
C THR A 117 19.29 2.14 -10.98
N ARG A 118 19.91 2.97 -11.83
CA ARG A 118 19.65 4.43 -11.93
C ARG A 118 18.72 4.83 -13.07
N HIS A 119 18.43 3.90 -13.99
CA HIS A 119 17.67 4.18 -15.21
C HIS A 119 16.16 3.89 -15.06
N ILE A 120 15.75 3.19 -13.99
CA ILE A 120 14.33 2.98 -13.69
C ILE A 120 13.72 4.30 -13.19
N GLN A 121 12.67 4.77 -13.85
CA GLN A 121 12.13 6.12 -13.63
C GLN A 121 11.66 6.38 -12.19
N VAL A 122 11.15 5.36 -11.51
CA VAL A 122 10.60 5.44 -10.16
C VAL A 122 11.66 5.28 -9.06
N VAL A 123 12.87 4.85 -9.42
CA VAL A 123 13.96 4.62 -8.47
C VAL A 123 14.73 5.92 -8.22
N ASP A 124 15.03 6.18 -6.96
CA ASP A 124 15.75 7.37 -6.51
C ASP A 124 16.44 7.10 -5.15
N TRP A 125 17.28 8.03 -4.69
CA TRP A 125 17.94 7.91 -3.39
C TRP A 125 17.05 8.39 -2.25
N HIS A 126 16.65 7.50 -1.36
CA HIS A 126 15.81 7.75 -0.19
C HIS A 126 16.63 7.72 1.09
N TYR A 127 16.33 8.61 2.03
CA TYR A 127 16.96 8.60 3.35
C TYR A 127 16.51 7.35 4.11
N ASP A 128 17.47 6.62 4.68
CA ASP A 128 17.19 5.43 5.47
C ASP A 128 17.13 5.78 6.95
N HIS A 129 15.92 5.82 7.51
CA HIS A 129 15.75 6.12 8.93
C HIS A 129 16.31 5.06 9.88
N SER A 130 16.46 3.81 9.42
CA SER A 130 16.92 2.68 10.24
C SER A 130 18.45 2.65 10.35
N GLU A 131 19.16 2.93 9.26
CA GLU A 131 20.63 2.90 9.23
C GLU A 131 21.30 4.26 9.43
N SER A 132 20.53 5.35 9.37
CA SER A 132 21.06 6.70 9.58
C SER A 132 21.16 7.06 11.05
N THR A 133 22.25 7.72 11.42
CA THR A 133 22.36 8.42 12.71
C THR A 133 22.37 9.93 12.48
N LYS A 134 22.18 10.72 13.55
CA LYS A 134 22.18 12.19 13.48
C LYS A 134 23.39 12.76 12.73
N ASN A 135 24.56 12.13 12.87
CA ASN A 135 25.81 12.59 12.29
C ASN A 135 26.21 11.81 11.03
N LYS A 136 25.48 10.75 10.66
CA LYS A 136 25.82 9.87 9.54
C LYS A 136 24.56 9.49 8.77
N PRO A 137 24.06 10.39 7.90
CA PRO A 137 22.92 10.09 7.06
C PRO A 137 23.27 8.99 6.06
N ARG A 138 22.42 7.97 6.00
CA ARG A 138 22.48 6.87 5.04
C ARG A 138 21.32 6.99 4.06
N TYR A 139 21.58 6.55 2.84
CA TYR A 139 20.60 6.58 1.77
C TYR A 139 20.57 5.26 1.04
N LYS A 140 19.37 4.85 0.65
CA LYS A 140 19.10 3.64 -0.12
C LYS A 140 18.60 4.00 -1.51
N ASN A 141 19.11 3.31 -2.52
CA ASN A 141 18.57 3.41 -3.87
C ASN A 141 17.31 2.55 -3.92
N ALA A 142 16.14 3.17 -4.04
CA ALA A 142 14.87 2.45 -3.91
C ALA A 142 13.77 3.14 -4.71
N PHE A 143 12.68 2.42 -4.95
CA PHE A 143 11.41 3.05 -5.28
C PHE A 143 10.54 3.12 -4.03
N CYS A 144 9.73 4.16 -3.91
CA CYS A 144 8.78 4.31 -2.81
C CYS A 144 7.37 3.97 -3.30
N TYR A 145 6.59 3.26 -2.47
CA TYR A 145 5.22 2.90 -2.78
C TYR A 145 4.35 2.94 -1.53
N LEU A 146 3.09 3.33 -1.70
CA LEU A 146 2.05 3.25 -0.69
C LEU A 146 1.28 1.94 -0.88
N VAL A 147 1.15 1.17 0.19
CA VAL A 147 0.35 -0.04 0.26
C VAL A 147 -0.94 0.27 1.02
N CYS A 148 -2.05 -0.27 0.54
CA CYS A 148 -3.30 -0.31 1.27
C CYS A 148 -3.69 -1.76 1.51
N THR A 149 -3.77 -2.16 2.78
CA THR A 149 -4.33 -3.45 3.17
C THR A 149 -5.70 -3.26 3.80
N MET A 150 -6.60 -4.20 3.56
CA MET A 150 -7.91 -4.24 4.17
C MET A 150 -8.04 -5.52 4.96
N ARG A 151 -8.54 -5.42 6.19
CA ARG A 151 -8.84 -6.54 7.06
C ARG A 151 -10.32 -6.57 7.38
N VAL A 152 -10.90 -7.76 7.25
CA VAL A 152 -12.28 -8.08 7.64
C VAL A 152 -12.23 -9.37 8.45
N GLY A 153 -12.67 -9.33 9.71
CA GLY A 153 -12.52 -10.46 10.63
C GLY A 153 -11.04 -10.85 10.84
N THR A 154 -10.71 -12.11 10.54
CA THR A 154 -9.34 -12.65 10.59
C THR A 154 -8.60 -12.55 9.26
N GLN A 155 -9.31 -12.24 8.17
CA GLN A 155 -8.71 -12.18 6.84
C GLN A 155 -8.17 -10.79 6.52
N THR A 156 -7.02 -10.75 5.87
CA THR A 156 -6.37 -9.51 5.41
C THR A 156 -5.92 -9.70 3.97
N ALA A 157 -6.15 -8.70 3.13
CA ALA A 157 -5.62 -8.68 1.77
C ALA A 157 -5.05 -7.30 1.43
N THR A 158 -4.06 -7.28 0.54
CA THR A 158 -3.61 -6.03 -0.10
C THR A 158 -4.60 -5.66 -1.20
N VAL A 159 -5.26 -4.52 -1.04
CA VAL A 159 -6.31 -4.05 -1.95
C VAL A 159 -5.82 -2.95 -2.90
N ASP A 160 -4.69 -2.31 -2.61
CA ASP A 160 -4.06 -1.35 -3.52
C ASP A 160 -2.55 -1.21 -3.25
N ILE A 161 -1.78 -0.96 -4.31
CA ILE A 161 -0.37 -0.55 -4.25
C ILE A 161 -0.15 0.58 -5.26
N ARG A 162 0.41 1.70 -4.81
CA ARG A 162 0.69 2.89 -5.65
C ARG A 162 2.13 3.33 -5.51
N LEU A 163 2.82 3.46 -6.65
CA LEU A 163 4.14 4.09 -6.70
C LEU A 163 4.05 5.58 -6.32
N TYR A 164 5.00 6.05 -5.52
CA TYR A 164 5.19 7.45 -5.18
C TYR A 164 6.45 7.99 -5.85
N LEU A 165 6.28 9.05 -6.65
CA LEU A 165 7.39 9.80 -7.23
C LEU A 165 7.54 11.14 -6.52
N ARG A 166 8.76 11.46 -6.09
CA ARG A 166 9.08 12.78 -5.51
C ARG A 166 8.84 13.87 -6.53
N GLU A 167 8.46 15.06 -6.05
CA GLU A 167 8.18 16.19 -6.93
C GLU A 167 9.38 16.53 -7.83
N LYS A 168 10.59 16.54 -7.27
CA LYS A 168 11.83 16.74 -8.05
C LYS A 168 12.01 15.69 -9.15
N THR A 169 11.62 14.45 -8.89
CA THR A 169 11.70 13.33 -9.84
C THR A 169 10.70 13.50 -10.96
N VAL A 170 9.44 13.83 -10.63
CA VAL A 170 8.40 14.17 -11.60
C VAL A 170 8.84 15.34 -12.49
N ARG A 171 9.35 16.43 -11.90
CA ARG A 171 9.87 17.59 -12.63
C ARG A 171 11.00 17.18 -13.59
N ARG A 172 11.97 16.40 -13.12
CA ARG A 172 13.09 15.88 -13.93
C ARG A 172 12.60 15.05 -15.12
N LEU A 173 11.67 14.11 -14.89
CA LEU A 173 11.11 13.26 -15.94
C LEU A 173 10.32 14.08 -16.97
N ASN A 174 9.56 15.08 -16.52
CA ASN A 174 8.74 15.93 -17.38
C ASN A 174 9.54 16.87 -18.27
N ARG A 175 10.82 17.14 -17.99
CA ARG A 175 11.71 17.90 -18.89
C ARG A 175 11.92 17.19 -20.23
N LYS A 176 11.83 15.85 -20.24
CA LYS A 176 12.02 15.02 -21.45
C LYS A 176 10.69 14.61 -22.11
N ARG A 177 9.55 15.09 -21.60
CA ARG A 177 8.21 14.67 -22.05
C ARG A 177 7.47 15.84 -22.69
N GLY A 178 6.81 15.59 -23.82
CA GLY A 178 5.87 16.53 -24.43
C GLY A 178 4.70 16.86 -23.49
N LYS A 179 4.05 18.02 -23.67
CA LYS A 179 3.01 18.54 -22.74
C LYS A 179 1.93 17.50 -22.41
N LYS A 180 1.43 16.77 -23.43
CA LYS A 180 0.37 15.75 -23.30
C LYS A 180 0.81 14.51 -22.50
N ASN A 181 2.11 14.23 -22.40
CA ASN A 181 2.66 13.02 -21.79
C ASN A 181 3.30 13.27 -20.41
N ARG A 182 3.11 14.48 -19.85
CA ARG A 182 3.69 14.86 -18.55
C ARG A 182 2.99 14.12 -17.42
N LEU A 183 3.80 13.67 -16.47
CA LEU A 183 3.33 13.07 -15.23
C LEU A 183 2.81 14.16 -14.27
N PRO A 184 1.61 14.00 -13.71
CA PRO A 184 1.17 14.86 -12.61
C PRO A 184 1.88 14.47 -11.32
N PHE A 185 2.38 15.44 -10.56
CA PHE A 185 2.85 15.17 -9.20
C PHE A 185 1.68 14.87 -8.27
N ARG A 186 1.79 13.78 -7.51
CA ARG A 186 0.85 13.37 -6.47
C ARG A 186 1.61 13.19 -5.16
N SER A 187 1.27 13.96 -4.14
CA SER A 187 1.80 13.73 -2.79
C SER A 187 1.27 12.40 -2.24
N LYS A 188 2.00 11.81 -1.29
CA LYS A 188 1.56 10.59 -0.57
C LYS A 188 0.13 10.72 -0.04
N TYR A 189 -0.22 11.87 0.54
CA TYR A 189 -1.60 12.19 0.94
C TYR A 189 -2.61 12.08 -0.21
N ARG A 190 -2.31 12.65 -1.38
CA ARG A 190 -3.22 12.58 -2.53
C ARG A 190 -3.38 11.14 -3.01
N ILE A 191 -2.30 10.36 -3.01
CA ILE A 191 -2.35 8.93 -3.35
C ILE A 191 -3.24 8.18 -2.36
N ALA A 192 -3.01 8.33 -1.05
CA ALA A 192 -3.83 7.72 0.01
C ALA A 192 -5.31 8.06 -0.15
N ARG A 193 -5.63 9.35 -0.37
CA ARG A 193 -6.99 9.80 -0.61
C ARG A 193 -7.61 9.15 -1.86
N THR A 194 -6.87 9.06 -2.97
CA THR A 194 -7.38 8.41 -4.18
C THR A 194 -7.69 6.93 -3.94
N ILE A 195 -6.83 6.22 -3.19
CA ILE A 195 -7.10 4.82 -2.82
C ILE A 195 -8.40 4.72 -2.02
N LEU A 196 -8.58 5.57 -1.01
CA LEU A 196 -9.80 5.59 -0.19
C LEU A 196 -11.06 5.97 -1.01
N GLU A 197 -10.95 6.90 -1.96
CA GLU A 197 -12.05 7.27 -2.86
C GLU A 197 -12.47 6.10 -3.75
N GLN A 198 -11.50 5.30 -4.21
CA GLN A 198 -11.76 4.10 -5.02
C GLN A 198 -12.24 2.89 -4.20
N LEU A 199 -11.85 2.79 -2.93
CA LEU A 199 -12.36 1.74 -2.03
C LEU A 199 -13.78 2.02 -1.57
N ARG A 200 -14.12 3.28 -1.29
CA ARG A 200 -15.42 3.69 -0.75
C ARG A 200 -16.65 3.02 -1.42
N PRO A 201 -16.79 2.99 -2.76
CA PRO A 201 -17.95 2.37 -3.41
C PRO A 201 -18.02 0.85 -3.23
N LEU A 202 -16.91 0.20 -2.88
CA LEU A 202 -16.83 -1.25 -2.70
C LEU A 202 -17.14 -1.68 -1.25
N LEU A 203 -17.26 -0.72 -0.33
CA LEU A 203 -17.51 -1.03 1.08
C LEU A 203 -19.03 -1.11 1.36
N PRO A 204 -19.47 -2.10 2.16
CA PRO A 204 -20.87 -2.22 2.54
C PRO A 204 -21.35 -1.04 3.39
N LYS A 205 -22.60 -0.64 3.20
CA LYS A 205 -23.24 0.39 4.01
C LYS A 205 -23.51 -0.13 5.43
N GLY A 206 -23.42 0.75 6.43
CA GLY A 206 -23.70 0.42 7.84
C GLY A 206 -22.57 -0.28 8.58
N TRP A 207 -21.52 -0.73 7.89
CA TRP A 207 -20.37 -1.36 8.54
C TRP A 207 -19.43 -0.30 9.13
N LYS A 208 -18.83 -0.63 10.28
CA LYS A 208 -17.85 0.27 10.91
C LYS A 208 -16.52 0.17 10.17
N VAL A 209 -16.06 1.29 9.61
CA VAL A 209 -14.76 1.38 8.95
C VAL A 209 -13.78 2.14 9.83
N VAL A 210 -12.61 1.57 10.08
CA VAL A 210 -11.50 2.17 10.82
C VAL A 210 -10.30 2.30 9.89
N VAL A 211 -9.92 3.54 9.57
CA VAL A 211 -8.76 3.82 8.73
C VAL A 211 -7.54 4.07 9.61
N GLN A 212 -6.48 3.31 9.39
CA GLN A 212 -5.26 3.33 10.19
C GLN A 212 -4.07 3.74 9.34
N PHE A 213 -3.25 4.65 9.88
CA PHE A 213 -2.02 5.09 9.24
C PHE A 213 -1.08 5.72 10.27
N ASP A 214 0.20 5.83 9.91
CA ASP A 214 1.20 6.43 10.77
C ASP A 214 1.02 7.95 10.97
N SER A 215 1.90 8.55 11.77
CA SER A 215 1.86 10.00 12.02
C SER A 215 2.21 10.88 10.81
N TRP A 216 2.81 10.32 9.76
CA TRP A 216 3.09 11.03 8.52
C TRP A 216 1.81 11.32 7.74
N TYR A 217 0.85 10.40 7.77
CA TYR A 217 -0.46 10.56 7.11
C TYR A 217 -1.50 11.31 7.94
N ALA A 218 -1.20 11.67 9.19
CA ALA A 218 -2.07 12.42 10.12
C ALA A 218 -2.30 13.90 9.73
N SER A 219 -2.75 14.12 8.49
CA SER A 219 -3.14 15.42 7.97
C SER A 219 -4.62 15.68 8.26
N ALA A 220 -4.95 16.92 8.66
CA ALA A 220 -6.33 17.32 8.90
C ALA A 220 -7.24 17.08 7.68
N ARG A 221 -6.70 17.19 6.46
CA ARG A 221 -7.46 16.93 5.23
C ARG A 221 -7.83 15.45 5.05
N LEU A 222 -6.94 14.52 5.41
CA LEU A 222 -7.22 13.08 5.35
C LEU A 222 -8.20 12.67 6.45
N ILE A 223 -7.97 13.14 7.67
CA ILE A 223 -8.84 12.88 8.82
C ILE A 223 -10.26 13.38 8.53
N LYS A 224 -10.40 14.64 8.08
CA LYS A 224 -11.72 15.21 7.69
C LYS A 224 -12.37 14.43 6.55
N TYR A 225 -11.60 13.93 5.59
CA TYR A 225 -12.14 13.08 4.53
C TYR A 225 -12.77 11.81 5.10
N CYS A 226 -12.05 11.05 5.94
CA CYS A 226 -12.59 9.84 6.57
C CYS A 226 -13.83 10.15 7.42
N ARG A 227 -13.78 11.20 8.24
CA ARG A 227 -14.90 11.58 9.13
C ARG A 227 -16.17 11.97 8.36
N ARG A 228 -16.06 12.61 7.19
CA ARG A 228 -17.23 12.92 6.33
C ARG A 228 -17.92 11.68 5.78
N HIS A 229 -17.24 10.55 5.75
CA HIS A 229 -17.81 9.26 5.35
C HIS A 229 -18.20 8.39 6.55
N SER A 230 -18.31 8.98 7.74
CA SER A 230 -18.59 8.27 9.00
C SER A 230 -17.58 7.18 9.33
N TRP A 231 -16.35 7.29 8.83
CA TRP A 231 -15.26 6.38 9.16
C TRP A 231 -14.48 6.86 10.38
N HIS A 232 -13.99 5.93 11.18
CA HIS A 232 -13.07 6.19 12.27
C HIS A 232 -11.63 6.28 11.75
N VAL A 233 -10.77 6.99 12.49
CA VAL A 233 -9.35 7.09 12.18
C VAL A 233 -8.54 6.74 13.41
N THR A 234 -7.54 5.89 13.25
CA THR A 234 -6.52 5.61 14.27
C THR A 234 -5.15 5.94 13.71
N CYS A 235 -4.50 6.96 14.25
CA CYS A 235 -3.16 7.36 13.81
C CYS A 235 -2.37 8.00 14.94
N GLY A 236 -1.05 7.89 14.89
CA GLY A 236 -0.17 8.69 15.74
C GLY A 236 -0.26 10.17 15.37
N LEU A 237 -0.14 11.06 16.35
CA LEU A 237 0.03 12.50 16.10
C LEU A 237 1.45 12.90 16.46
N LYS A 238 2.17 13.53 15.52
CA LYS A 238 3.50 14.10 15.83
C LYS A 238 3.35 15.19 16.89
N CYS A 239 4.34 15.26 17.78
CA CYS A 239 4.37 16.20 18.91
C CYS A 239 4.18 17.68 18.52
N ASN A 240 4.61 18.05 17.31
CA ASN A 240 4.51 19.40 16.77
C ASN A 240 3.15 19.71 16.09
N ARG A 241 2.18 18.78 16.10
CA ARG A 241 0.83 19.00 15.59
C ARG A 241 -0.05 19.68 16.64
N LEU A 242 -1.09 20.38 16.18
CA LEU A 242 -2.09 21.00 17.04
C LEU A 242 -3.26 20.02 17.29
N LEU A 243 -3.62 19.88 18.57
CA LEU A 243 -4.84 19.23 19.06
C LEU A 243 -5.60 20.27 19.89
N SER A 244 -6.83 20.59 19.48
CA SER A 244 -7.66 21.63 20.12
C SER A 244 -6.95 22.99 20.23
N GLY A 245 -6.26 23.40 19.16
CA GLY A 245 -5.53 24.68 19.10
C GLY A 245 -4.17 24.69 19.81
N LYS A 246 -3.80 23.64 20.53
CA LYS A 246 -2.53 23.54 21.28
C LYS A 246 -1.63 22.45 20.73
N ARG A 247 -0.30 22.63 20.81
CA ARG A 247 0.64 21.58 20.36
C ARG A 247 0.56 20.35 21.26
N VAL A 248 0.70 19.16 20.69
CA VAL A 248 0.67 17.89 21.43
C VAL A 248 1.78 17.81 22.48
N ASP A 249 2.99 18.32 22.19
CA ASP A 249 4.06 18.41 23.21
C ASP A 249 3.77 19.38 24.35
N LYS A 250 2.95 20.42 24.11
CA LYS A 250 2.52 21.37 25.14
C LYS A 250 1.37 20.84 25.98
N HIS A 251 0.48 20.04 25.42
CA HIS A 251 -0.55 19.32 26.19
C HIS A 251 0.06 18.50 27.33
N ALA A 252 1.11 17.71 27.05
CA ALA A 252 1.78 16.92 28.08
C ALA A 252 2.44 17.79 29.19
N GLN A 253 2.87 19.02 28.85
CA GLN A 253 3.45 19.96 29.81
C GLN A 253 2.35 20.57 30.71
N GLU A 254 1.20 20.93 30.14
CA GLU A 254 0.08 21.50 30.89
C GLU A 254 -0.58 20.49 31.85
N LEU A 255 -0.50 19.19 31.52
CA LEU A 255 -1.01 18.11 32.35
C LEU A 255 -0.06 17.70 33.49
N ARG A 256 1.18 18.20 33.53
CA ARG A 256 2.17 17.81 34.57
C ARG A 256 1.73 18.04 36.01
N HIS A 257 0.86 19.02 36.23
CA HIS A 257 0.38 19.41 37.56
C HIS A 257 -1.13 19.20 37.74
N LYS A 258 -1.77 18.47 36.83
CA LYS A 258 -3.18 18.11 36.94
C LYS A 258 -3.32 16.65 37.32
N TRP A 259 -4.33 16.35 38.13
CA TRP A 259 -4.73 14.97 38.39
C TRP A 259 -5.41 14.41 37.14
N TYR A 260 -4.91 13.30 36.61
CA TYR A 260 -5.50 12.59 35.49
C TYR A 260 -5.53 11.09 35.78
N THR A 261 -6.52 10.41 35.21
CA THR A 261 -6.62 8.96 35.30
C THR A 261 -5.54 8.35 34.40
N LYS A 262 -4.52 7.76 35.02
CA LYS A 262 -3.54 6.95 34.31
C LYS A 262 -4.23 5.66 33.87
N VAL A 263 -4.37 5.49 32.55
CA VAL A 263 -4.83 4.23 31.99
C VAL A 263 -3.60 3.47 31.53
N VAL A 264 -3.40 2.28 32.08
CA VAL A 264 -2.40 1.34 31.61
C VAL A 264 -3.04 0.55 30.49
N VAL A 265 -2.46 0.63 29.29
CA VAL A 265 -2.90 -0.18 28.17
C VAL A 265 -1.83 -1.22 27.92
N THR A 266 -2.18 -2.49 28.02
CA THR A 266 -1.27 -3.58 27.66
C THR A 266 -1.08 -3.56 26.15
N THR A 267 0.12 -3.24 25.70
CA THR A 267 0.47 -3.32 24.29
C THR A 267 0.72 -4.77 23.90
N THR A 268 0.66 -5.05 22.60
CA THR A 268 0.79 -6.40 22.03
C THR A 268 2.12 -7.11 22.34
N ASP A 269 3.13 -6.36 22.76
CA ASP A 269 4.45 -6.79 23.21
C ASP A 269 4.53 -6.99 24.75
N GLY A 270 3.41 -6.90 25.47
CA GLY A 270 3.35 -7.10 26.93
C GLY A 270 3.89 -5.92 27.74
N ILE A 271 4.28 -4.84 27.06
CA ILE A 271 4.68 -3.60 27.70
C ILE A 271 3.40 -2.87 28.15
N ASN A 272 3.45 -2.24 29.31
CA ASN A 272 2.32 -1.51 29.89
C ASN A 272 2.61 0.00 29.85
N PRO A 273 2.67 0.65 28.66
CA PRO A 273 2.86 2.09 28.61
C PRO A 273 1.67 2.79 29.26
N SER A 274 1.99 3.77 30.11
CA SER A 274 0.99 4.63 30.73
C SER A 274 0.50 5.65 29.70
N ILE A 275 -0.79 5.62 29.40
CA ILE A 275 -1.46 6.60 28.54
C ILE A 275 -2.26 7.55 29.44
N MET A 276 -2.17 8.84 29.16
CA MET A 276 -2.91 9.87 29.88
C MET A 276 -4.28 10.07 29.20
N CYS A 277 -5.36 9.82 29.92
CA CYS A 277 -6.71 10.16 29.48
C CYS A 277 -7.22 11.36 30.28
N ASP A 278 -7.75 12.37 29.59
CA ASP A 278 -8.37 13.52 30.23
C ASP A 278 -9.79 13.12 30.68
N GLY A 279 -10.07 13.27 31.97
CA GLY A 279 -11.32 12.86 32.61
C GLY A 279 -12.47 13.85 32.41
N GLY A 280 -12.63 14.37 31.19
CA GLY A 280 -13.76 15.23 30.84
C GLY A 280 -15.05 14.40 30.74
N MET A 281 -15.83 14.41 31.82
CA MET A 281 -17.18 13.82 31.90
C MET A 281 -18.10 14.33 30.78
N ALA A 282 -18.91 13.38 30.29
CA ALA A 282 -20.26 13.49 29.73
C ALA A 282 -20.89 14.89 29.62
N VAL A 283 -21.28 15.26 28.39
CA VAL A 283 -22.69 15.33 27.94
C VAL A 283 -22.75 14.82 26.50
#